data_AF-A0A7C5WZ15-F1
#
_entry.id   AF-A0A7C5WZ15-F1
#
_cell.length_a   1.000
_cell.length_b   1.000
_cell.length_c   1.000
_cell.angle_alpha   90.00
_cell.angle_beta   90.00
_cell.angle_gamma   90.00
#
_symmetry.space_group_name_H-M   'P 1'
#
loop_
_entity.id
_entity.type
_entity.pdbx_description
1 polymer ?
#
loop_
_entity_poly.entity_id
_entity_poly.type
_entity_poly.pdbx_seq_one_letter_code
_entity_poly.pdbx_strand_id
1 'polypeptide(L)'
;MSPQKKATVVSTSVAILLVLVKLVIGIASGSVAVLASAIDSLLDTAVSMFNFFAIKKAEEEPDENYHYGKGKIQAIAAVIEGTVITTSGLFIMYEGLKKLVNGKETTLLTPSIFAMLFSIVATFFLVRYLLKIADETGNVVIKADALHYQTDLWSNGAVLVSLVLVSFTGIDAIDALFGLGIGAYIIYSAYEIIVEGVEILLDKALDRTLIEQIEKIIVSHPEVNSYHWLKTRTDGSTNFVEFHMVLRPNMLLLEAHRIADEIEDKIMKLDPQKRWVITPHFDPYDDSDMNEAMLHGKPLVELAKRVEE
;
A
#
# COMPACT_ATOMS: atom_id res chain seq x y z
N MET A 1 18.39 9.52 -3.43
CA MET A 1 17.41 8.70 -2.69
C MET A 1 16.03 9.21 -3.03
N SER A 2 15.14 8.32 -3.45
CA SER A 2 13.73 8.60 -3.68
C SER A 2 13.03 9.15 -2.41
N PRO A 3 11.92 9.89 -2.53
CA PRO A 3 11.12 10.30 -1.37
C PRO A 3 10.73 9.12 -0.47
N GLN A 4 10.42 7.97 -1.08
CA GLN A 4 10.02 6.73 -0.39
C GLN A 4 11.13 6.16 0.49
N LYS A 5 12.35 6.11 -0.05
CA LYS A 5 13.53 5.66 0.69
C LYS A 5 13.94 6.64 1.79
N LYS A 6 13.73 7.94 1.59
CA LYS A 6 13.94 8.94 2.66
C LYS A 6 12.92 8.74 3.77
N ALA A 7 11.66 8.51 3.44
CA ALA A 7 10.60 8.30 4.42
C ALA A 7 10.88 7.11 5.33
N THR A 8 11.24 5.95 4.76
CA THR A 8 11.59 4.75 5.54
C THR A 8 12.85 4.90 6.38
N VAL A 9 13.85 5.67 5.92
CA VAL A 9 15.01 6.01 6.74
C VAL A 9 14.62 6.90 7.92
N VAL A 10 13.74 7.88 7.70
CA VAL A 10 13.24 8.74 8.79
C VAL A 10 12.43 7.92 9.79
N SER A 11 11.48 7.08 9.36
CA SER A 11 10.70 6.23 10.27
C SER A 11 11.60 5.29 11.06
N THR A 12 12.49 4.56 10.39
CA THR A 12 13.47 3.69 11.06
C THR A 12 14.34 4.45 12.07
N SER A 13 14.79 5.67 11.74
CA SER A 13 15.62 6.48 12.66
C SER A 13 14.82 6.91 13.90
N VAL A 14 13.57 7.32 13.72
CA VAL A 14 12.68 7.69 14.83
C VAL A 14 12.35 6.48 15.68
N ALA A 15 12.09 5.32 15.07
CA ALA A 15 11.85 4.05 15.77
C ALA A 15 13.01 3.68 16.70
N ILE A 16 14.24 3.72 16.17
CA ILE A 16 15.46 3.46 16.95
C ILE A 16 15.60 4.47 18.11
N LEU A 17 15.33 5.75 17.87
CA LEU A 17 15.38 6.77 18.91
C LEU A 17 14.35 6.48 20.03
N LEU A 18 13.11 6.12 19.66
CA LEU A 18 12.06 5.76 20.62
C LEU A 18 12.45 4.54 21.46
N VAL A 19 13.01 3.50 20.84
CA VAL A 19 13.53 2.31 21.55
C VAL A 19 14.58 2.72 22.58
N LEU A 20 15.58 3.51 22.20
CA LEU A 20 16.66 3.92 23.09
C LEU A 20 16.13 4.72 24.29
N VAL A 21 15.24 5.68 24.04
CA VAL A 21 14.64 6.50 25.11
C VAL A 21 13.82 5.62 26.07
N LYS A 22 12.96 4.75 25.56
CA LYS A 22 12.14 3.86 26.40
C LYS A 22 12.97 2.86 27.18
N LEU A 23 14.02 2.28 26.59
CA LEU A 23 14.92 1.36 27.30
C LEU A 23 15.67 2.07 28.44
N VAL A 24 16.23 3.25 28.20
CA VAL A 24 16.94 4.02 29.24
C VAL A 24 15.99 4.38 30.38
N ILE A 25 14.81 4.91 30.08
CA ILE A 25 13.82 5.26 31.10
C ILE A 25 13.31 4.01 31.82
N GLY A 26 13.05 2.91 31.10
CA GLY A 26 12.56 1.66 31.66
C GLY A 26 13.54 1.04 32.65
N ILE A 27 14.83 0.99 32.30
CA ILE A 27 15.89 0.48 33.18
C ILE A 27 16.09 1.42 34.37
N ALA A 28 16.19 2.74 34.13
CA ALA A 28 16.44 3.71 35.20
C ALA A 28 15.27 3.82 36.20
N SER A 29 14.03 3.66 35.73
CA SER A 29 12.83 3.70 36.58
C SER A 29 12.48 2.35 37.21
N GLY A 30 13.06 1.25 36.73
CA GLY A 30 12.63 -0.11 37.08
C GLY A 30 11.21 -0.46 36.62
N SER A 31 10.63 0.32 35.71
CA SER A 31 9.24 0.15 35.27
C SER A 31 9.12 -0.97 34.24
N VAL A 32 8.53 -2.09 34.66
CA VAL A 32 8.20 -3.21 33.77
C VAL A 32 7.28 -2.78 32.62
N ALA A 33 6.37 -1.83 32.87
CA ALA A 33 5.46 -1.30 31.84
C ALA A 33 6.21 -0.51 30.74
N VAL A 34 7.21 0.29 31.13
CA VAL A 34 8.03 1.04 30.16
C VAL A 34 8.95 0.08 29.39
N LEU A 35 9.49 -0.94 30.05
CA LEU A 35 10.28 -1.98 29.39
C LEU A 35 9.46 -2.79 28.38
N ALA A 36 8.22 -3.14 28.70
CA ALA A 36 7.30 -3.79 27.76
C ALA A 36 7.05 -2.90 26.52
N SER A 37 6.76 -1.62 26.72
CA SER A 37 6.60 -0.66 25.62
C SER A 37 7.88 -0.45 24.79
N ALA A 38 9.06 -0.70 25.37
CA ALA A 38 10.33 -0.67 24.64
C ALA A 38 10.50 -1.90 23.72
N ILE A 39 9.99 -3.07 24.14
CA ILE A 39 9.95 -4.28 23.31
C ILE A 39 9.01 -4.08 22.12
N ASP A 40 7.85 -3.45 22.32
CA ASP A 40 6.96 -3.11 21.21
C ASP A 40 7.68 -2.22 20.20
N SER A 41 8.37 -1.18 20.65
CA SER A 41 9.16 -0.31 19.75
C SER A 41 10.33 -1.00 19.06
N LEU A 42 10.85 -2.10 19.61
CA LEU A 42 11.83 -2.96 18.91
C LEU A 42 11.18 -3.70 17.75
N LEU A 43 9.95 -4.19 17.92
CA LEU A 43 9.18 -4.79 16.82
C LEU A 43 8.86 -3.75 15.75
N ASP A 44 8.46 -2.54 16.13
CA ASP A 44 8.24 -1.43 15.19
C ASP A 44 9.49 -1.15 14.36
N THR A 45 10.65 -1.13 15.02
CA THR A 45 11.93 -0.94 14.34
C THR A 45 12.20 -2.06 13.32
N ALA A 46 11.89 -3.31 13.67
CA ALA A 46 12.05 -4.44 12.76
C ALA A 46 11.13 -4.34 11.53
N VAL A 47 9.88 -3.91 11.74
CA VAL A 47 8.91 -3.66 10.65
C VAL A 47 9.40 -2.52 9.74
N SER A 48 9.84 -1.38 10.28
CA SER A 48 10.36 -0.29 9.46
C SER A 48 11.63 -0.65 8.69
N MET A 49 12.52 -1.47 9.29
CA MET A 49 13.69 -2.02 8.58
C MET A 49 13.28 -2.93 7.43
N PHE A 50 12.27 -3.78 7.65
CA PHE A 50 11.70 -4.62 6.59
C PHE A 50 11.09 -3.78 5.47
N ASN A 51 10.35 -2.71 5.80
CA ASN A 51 9.79 -1.77 4.84
C ASN A 51 10.88 -1.05 4.03
N PHE A 52 11.96 -0.60 4.67
CA PHE A 52 13.12 -0.06 3.98
C PHE A 52 13.72 -1.07 2.99
N PHE A 53 13.86 -2.33 3.40
CA PHE A 53 14.36 -3.40 2.53
C PHE A 53 13.41 -3.65 1.35
N ALA A 54 12.10 -3.70 1.59
CA ALA A 54 11.09 -3.91 0.57
C ALA A 54 11.12 -2.80 -0.49
N ILE A 55 11.15 -1.52 -0.07
CA ILE A 55 11.26 -0.38 -0.99
C ILE A 55 12.58 -0.43 -1.75
N LYS A 56 13.69 -0.66 -1.06
CA LYS A 56 15.01 -0.76 -1.71
C LYS A 56 15.02 -1.85 -2.79
N LYS A 57 14.41 -3.00 -2.52
CA LYS A 57 14.35 -4.11 -3.47
C LYS A 57 13.39 -3.86 -4.63
N ALA A 58 12.27 -3.20 -4.37
CA ALA A 58 11.31 -2.83 -5.41
C ALA A 58 11.83 -1.75 -6.37
N GLU A 59 12.73 -0.87 -5.89
CA GLU A 59 13.41 0.15 -6.71
C GLU A 59 14.59 -0.40 -7.53
N GLU A 60 14.95 -1.68 -7.41
CA GLU A 60 15.97 -2.29 -8.27
C GLU A 60 15.48 -2.34 -9.72
N GLU A 61 16.40 -2.09 -10.65
CA GLU A 61 16.13 -2.24 -12.08
C GLU A 61 15.84 -3.71 -12.43
N PRO A 62 15.09 -3.97 -13.52
CA PRO A 62 14.90 -5.33 -14.03
C PRO A 62 16.21 -6.06 -14.26
N ASP A 63 16.20 -7.36 -14.00
CA ASP A 63 17.36 -8.25 -14.18
C ASP A 63 16.97 -9.49 -15.00
N GLU A 64 17.93 -10.36 -15.33
CA GLU A 64 17.72 -11.57 -16.15
C GLU A 64 16.71 -12.57 -15.56
N ASN A 65 16.44 -12.51 -14.25
CA ASN A 65 15.44 -13.37 -13.61
C ASN A 65 14.09 -12.66 -13.44
N TYR A 66 14.09 -11.33 -13.38
CA TYR A 66 12.92 -10.48 -13.15
C TYR A 66 12.81 -9.39 -14.22
N HIS A 67 12.35 -9.76 -15.43
CA HIS A 67 12.27 -8.86 -16.60
C HIS A 67 11.35 -7.64 -16.41
N TYR A 68 10.34 -7.74 -15.54
CA TYR A 68 9.44 -6.62 -15.19
C TYR A 68 9.86 -5.89 -13.90
N GLY A 69 11.01 -6.26 -13.33
CA GLY A 69 11.47 -5.75 -12.05
C GLY A 69 10.78 -6.38 -10.85
N LYS A 70 10.95 -5.75 -9.69
CA LYS A 70 10.56 -6.29 -8.37
C LYS A 70 9.52 -5.43 -7.65
N GLY A 71 8.76 -4.60 -8.38
CA GLY A 71 7.79 -3.65 -7.83
C GLY A 71 6.78 -4.30 -6.88
N LYS A 72 6.26 -5.50 -7.23
CA LYS A 72 5.31 -6.26 -6.42
C LYS A 72 5.78 -6.61 -5.00
N ILE A 73 7.09 -6.51 -4.70
CA ILE A 73 7.59 -6.67 -3.32
C ILE A 73 6.95 -5.65 -2.37
N GLN A 74 6.62 -4.44 -2.85
CA GLN A 74 5.91 -3.44 -2.05
C GLN A 74 4.52 -3.92 -1.63
N ALA A 75 3.78 -4.53 -2.54
CA ALA A 75 2.46 -5.08 -2.26
C ALA A 75 2.54 -6.25 -1.25
N ILE A 76 3.54 -7.13 -1.39
CA ILE A 76 3.79 -8.21 -0.41
C ILE A 76 4.08 -7.61 0.97
N ALA A 77 4.93 -6.60 1.05
CA ALA A 77 5.27 -5.96 2.31
C ALA A 77 4.06 -5.32 2.98
N ALA A 78 3.24 -4.60 2.21
CA ALA A 78 2.00 -4.00 2.70
C ALA A 78 0.98 -5.03 3.21
N VAL A 79 0.83 -6.18 2.55
CA VAL A 79 -0.05 -7.27 3.01
C VAL A 79 0.45 -7.87 4.32
N ILE A 80 1.77 -8.10 4.43
CA ILE A 80 2.39 -8.60 5.67
C ILE A 80 2.17 -7.61 6.80
N GLU A 81 2.47 -6.33 6.59
CA GLU A 81 2.31 -5.29 7.60
C GLU A 81 0.85 -5.07 7.98
N GLY A 82 -0.07 -5.00 7.02
CA GLY A 82 -1.51 -4.93 7.29
C GLY A 82 -2.00 -6.12 8.12
N THR A 83 -1.45 -7.32 7.90
CA THR A 83 -1.76 -8.51 8.72
C THR A 83 -1.25 -8.38 10.15
N VAL A 84 -0.04 -7.84 10.34
CA VAL A 84 0.52 -7.53 11.67
C VAL A 84 -0.35 -6.51 12.39
N ILE A 85 -0.72 -5.41 11.73
CA ILE A 85 -1.58 -4.35 12.29
C ILE A 85 -2.96 -4.94 12.67
N THR A 86 -3.55 -5.77 11.81
CA THR A 86 -4.83 -6.44 12.09
C THR A 86 -4.73 -7.32 13.33
N THR A 87 -3.64 -8.08 13.46
CA THR A 87 -3.38 -8.94 14.62
C THR A 87 -3.22 -8.11 15.90
N SER A 88 -2.50 -6.99 15.84
CA SER A 88 -2.36 -6.05 16.96
C SER A 88 -3.72 -5.45 17.37
N GLY A 89 -4.55 -5.06 16.41
CA GLY A 89 -5.91 -4.56 16.66
C GLY A 89 -6.80 -5.61 17.36
N LEU A 90 -6.76 -6.86 16.90
CA LEU A 90 -7.48 -7.98 17.54
C LEU A 90 -6.98 -8.24 18.96
N PHE A 91 -5.67 -8.14 19.18
CA PHE A 91 -5.07 -8.30 20.51
C PHE A 91 -5.50 -7.18 21.46
N ILE A 92 -5.52 -5.92 21.02
CA ILE A 92 -6.03 -4.78 21.80
C ILE A 92 -7.49 -5.00 22.19
N MET A 93 -8.33 -5.43 21.25
CA MET A 93 -9.74 -5.74 21.53
C MET A 93 -9.87 -6.87 22.57
N TYR A 94 -9.06 -7.92 22.45
CA TYR A 94 -9.05 -9.04 23.38
C TYR A 94 -8.65 -8.59 24.80
N GLU A 95 -7.58 -7.80 24.95
CA GLU A 95 -7.18 -7.27 26.25
C GLU A 95 -8.23 -6.30 26.82
N GLY A 96 -8.89 -5.51 25.98
CA GLY A 96 -10.04 -4.69 26.36
C GLY A 96 -11.20 -5.50 26.94
N LEU A 97 -11.60 -6.59 26.28
CA LEU A 97 -12.65 -7.51 26.77
C LEU A 97 -12.24 -8.18 28.09
N LYS A 98 -10.99 -8.63 28.18
CA LYS A 98 -10.45 -9.26 29.37
C LYS A 98 -10.44 -8.31 30.56
N LYS A 99 -10.13 -7.03 30.36
CA LYS A 99 -10.24 -5.99 31.40
C LYS A 99 -11.68 -5.78 31.82
N LEU A 100 -12.62 -5.72 30.88
CA LEU A 100 -14.04 -5.56 31.16
C LEU A 100 -14.60 -6.70 32.04
N VAL A 101 -14.16 -7.94 31.82
CA VAL A 101 -14.60 -9.11 32.59
C VAL A 101 -13.90 -9.22 33.95
N ASN A 102 -12.60 -8.94 34.03
CA ASN A 102 -11.81 -9.21 35.24
C ASN A 102 -11.63 -8.01 36.18
N GLY A 103 -12.06 -6.80 35.80
CA GLY A 103 -12.02 -5.62 36.66
C GLY A 103 -10.61 -5.22 37.13
N LYS A 104 -9.63 -5.20 36.21
CA LYS A 104 -8.25 -4.80 36.56
C LYS A 104 -8.08 -3.29 36.47
N GLU A 105 -7.67 -2.66 37.57
CA GLU A 105 -7.23 -1.27 37.60
C GLU A 105 -5.99 -1.06 36.72
N THR A 106 -6.02 -0.02 35.88
CA THR A 106 -4.86 0.38 35.09
C THR A 106 -4.02 1.36 35.91
N THR A 107 -3.07 0.86 36.69
CA THR A 107 -2.13 1.72 37.43
C THR A 107 -0.90 2.01 36.58
N LEU A 108 -0.76 3.23 36.05
CA LEU A 108 0.49 3.70 35.46
C LEU A 108 1.39 4.34 36.52
N LEU A 109 2.64 3.92 36.60
CA LEU A 109 3.66 4.62 37.38
C LEU A 109 3.98 5.98 36.73
N THR A 110 4.22 7.02 37.53
CA THR A 110 4.52 8.40 37.07
C THR A 110 5.59 8.48 35.96
N PRO A 111 6.72 7.73 36.01
CA PRO A 111 7.70 7.72 34.91
C PRO A 111 7.15 7.19 33.58
N SER A 112 6.16 6.29 33.63
CA SER A 112 5.53 5.71 32.44
C SER A 112 4.67 6.74 31.69
N ILE A 113 4.06 7.68 32.41
CA ILE A 113 3.27 8.77 31.81
C ILE A 113 4.17 9.71 31.00
N PHE A 114 5.35 10.09 31.52
CA PHE A 114 6.29 10.94 30.79
C PHE A 114 6.85 10.24 29.54
N ALA A 115 7.21 8.96 29.64
CA ALA A 115 7.67 8.19 28.49
C ALA A 115 6.57 8.05 27.41
N MET A 116 5.32 7.87 27.82
CA MET A 116 4.16 7.79 26.94
C MET A 116 3.87 9.12 26.25
N LEU A 117 3.89 10.24 26.99
CA LEU A 117 3.72 11.58 26.43
C LEU A 117 4.79 11.90 25.38
N PHE A 118 6.05 11.61 25.68
CA PHE A 118 7.14 11.79 24.72
C PHE A 118 6.91 10.95 23.45
N SER A 119 6.53 9.68 23.63
CA SER A 119 6.26 8.76 22.51
C SER A 119 5.13 9.28 21.63
N ILE A 120 4.02 9.74 22.23
CA ILE A 120 2.89 10.33 21.49
C ILE A 120 3.33 11.53 20.64
N VAL A 121 4.11 12.45 21.20
CA VAL A 121 4.56 13.65 20.48
C VAL A 121 5.47 13.26 19.31
N ALA A 122 6.46 12.40 19.55
CA ALA A 122 7.37 11.94 18.51
C ALA A 122 6.64 11.17 17.39
N THR A 123 5.78 10.23 17.77
CA THR A 123 4.98 9.45 16.82
C THR A 123 4.00 10.32 16.04
N PHE A 124 3.40 11.36 16.66
CA PHE A 124 2.53 12.30 15.96
C PHE A 124 3.26 13.01 14.80
N PHE A 125 4.46 13.55 15.05
CA PHE A 125 5.24 14.18 13.98
C PHE A 125 5.66 13.19 12.90
N LEU A 126 6.03 11.96 13.29
CA LEU A 126 6.37 10.92 12.34
C LEU A 126 5.18 10.54 11.45
N VAL A 127 4.02 10.27 12.04
CA VAL A 127 2.78 9.94 11.31
C VAL A 127 2.42 11.05 10.33
N ARG A 128 2.48 12.32 10.75
CA ARG A 128 2.18 13.46 9.87
C ARG A 128 3.13 13.54 8.69
N TYR A 129 4.40 13.24 8.90
CA TYR A 129 5.40 13.18 7.84
C TYR A 129 5.15 11.99 6.89
N LEU A 130 4.91 10.79 7.41
CA LEU A 130 4.66 9.60 6.61
C LEU A 130 3.39 9.71 5.77
N LEU A 131 2.29 10.22 6.36
CA LEU A 131 1.05 10.48 5.63
C LEU A 131 1.25 11.45 4.47
N LYS A 132 2.00 12.54 4.69
CA LYS A 132 2.33 13.48 3.63
C LYS A 132 3.08 12.78 2.47
N ILE A 133 4.06 11.94 2.77
CA ILE A 133 4.81 11.22 1.73
C ILE A 133 3.95 10.13 1.07
N ALA A 134 3.08 9.45 1.82
CA ALA A 134 2.14 8.47 1.28
C ALA A 134 1.21 9.13 0.27
N ASP A 135 0.65 10.30 0.60
CA ASP A 135 -0.22 11.07 -0.30
C ASP A 135 0.54 11.59 -1.53
N GLU A 136 1.79 12.04 -1.37
CA GLU A 136 2.62 12.56 -2.46
C GLU A 136 3.11 11.46 -3.42
N THR A 137 3.27 10.22 -2.96
CA THR A 137 3.90 9.13 -3.72
C THR A 137 2.95 8.00 -4.09
N GLY A 138 1.78 7.92 -3.46
CA GLY A 138 0.85 6.79 -3.59
C GLY A 138 1.48 5.44 -3.22
N ASN A 139 2.50 5.42 -2.35
CA ASN A 139 3.23 4.20 -2.03
C ASN A 139 2.55 3.42 -0.90
N VAL A 140 2.09 2.21 -1.23
CA VAL A 140 1.35 1.33 -0.30
C VAL A 140 2.15 0.94 0.95
N VAL A 141 3.48 0.81 0.85
CA VAL A 141 4.34 0.49 2.02
C VAL A 141 4.42 1.66 2.99
N ILE A 142 4.51 2.89 2.49
CA ILE A 142 4.56 4.09 3.35
C ILE A 142 3.19 4.34 4.00
N LYS A 143 2.11 4.07 3.26
CA LYS A 143 0.74 4.10 3.79
C LYS A 143 0.58 3.09 4.94
N ALA A 144 1.12 1.88 4.78
CA ALA A 144 1.14 0.85 5.82
C ALA A 144 1.96 1.26 7.05
N ASP A 145 3.19 1.76 6.86
CA ASP A 145 4.07 2.27 7.94
C ASP A 145 3.39 3.43 8.70
N ALA A 146 2.74 4.35 7.98
CA ALA A 146 1.94 5.42 8.60
C ALA A 146 0.79 4.87 9.44
N LEU A 147 0.09 3.84 8.97
CA LEU A 147 -1.02 3.25 9.71
C LEU A 147 -0.55 2.48 10.95
N HIS A 148 0.59 1.79 10.87
CA HIS A 148 1.23 1.14 12.01
C HIS A 148 1.50 2.18 13.11
N TYR A 149 2.18 3.27 12.80
CA TYR A 149 2.45 4.31 13.80
C TYR A 149 1.20 5.08 14.26
N GLN A 150 0.16 5.17 13.42
CA GLN A 150 -1.14 5.67 13.88
C GLN A 150 -1.77 4.75 14.93
N THR A 151 -1.64 3.43 14.76
CA THR A 151 -2.12 2.45 15.74
C THR A 151 -1.48 2.73 17.11
N ASP A 152 -0.18 2.97 17.15
CA ASP A 152 0.52 3.33 18.39
C ASP A 152 0.04 4.67 18.97
N LEU A 153 -0.12 5.68 18.11
CA LEU A 153 -0.55 7.00 18.52
C LEU A 153 -1.96 6.97 19.13
N TRP A 154 -2.90 6.32 18.46
CA TRP A 154 -4.29 6.20 18.92
C TRP A 154 -4.38 5.33 20.17
N SER A 155 -3.67 4.20 20.21
CA SER A 155 -3.69 3.31 21.37
C SER A 155 -3.13 4.01 22.62
N ASN A 156 -1.98 4.68 22.52
CA ASN A 156 -1.41 5.44 23.64
C ASN A 156 -2.29 6.64 24.03
N GLY A 157 -2.88 7.33 23.06
CA GLY A 157 -3.83 8.41 23.31
C GLY A 157 -5.09 7.94 24.05
N ALA A 158 -5.62 6.77 23.67
CA ALA A 158 -6.75 6.12 24.32
C ALA A 158 -6.49 5.87 25.80
N VAL A 159 -5.33 5.30 26.10
CA VAL A 159 -4.90 4.98 27.47
C VAL A 159 -4.77 6.25 28.31
N LEU A 160 -4.23 7.34 27.75
CA LEU A 160 -4.16 8.60 28.49
C LEU A 160 -5.55 9.19 28.76
N VAL A 161 -6.42 9.22 27.75
CA VAL A 161 -7.79 9.74 27.91
C VAL A 161 -8.58 8.88 28.89
N SER A 162 -8.45 7.55 28.82
CA SER A 162 -9.12 6.63 29.73
C SER A 162 -8.64 6.82 31.17
N LEU A 163 -7.34 6.95 31.41
CA LEU A 163 -6.80 7.22 32.75
C LEU A 163 -7.33 8.51 33.36
N VAL A 164 -7.39 9.59 32.57
CA VAL A 164 -7.95 10.86 33.03
C VAL A 164 -9.43 10.68 33.39
N LEU A 165 -10.22 10.04 32.53
CA LEU A 165 -11.64 9.82 32.78
C LEU A 165 -11.91 8.89 33.96
N VAL A 166 -11.15 7.80 34.10
CA VAL A 166 -11.24 6.88 35.24
C VAL A 166 -10.88 7.61 36.53
N SER A 167 -9.89 8.51 36.53
CA SER A 167 -9.54 9.29 37.71
C SER A 167 -10.67 10.21 38.21
N PHE A 168 -11.53 10.70 37.29
CA PHE A 168 -12.68 11.53 37.64
C PHE A 168 -13.96 10.73 37.94
N THR A 169 -14.16 9.60 37.26
CA THR A 169 -15.44 8.86 37.28
C THR A 169 -15.40 7.59 38.13
N GLY A 170 -14.22 7.01 38.34
CA GLY A 170 -14.03 5.70 38.96
C GLY A 170 -14.53 4.51 38.11
N ILE A 171 -14.83 4.72 36.81
CA ILE A 171 -15.41 3.68 35.95
C ILE A 171 -14.32 3.06 35.06
N ASP A 172 -13.75 1.94 35.49
CA ASP A 172 -12.70 1.22 34.75
C ASP A 172 -13.17 0.69 33.37
N ALA A 173 -14.49 0.50 33.19
CA ALA A 173 -15.05 0.04 31.92
C ALA A 173 -14.84 1.04 30.76
N ILE A 174 -14.52 2.30 31.05
CA ILE A 174 -14.24 3.32 30.04
C ILE A 174 -13.00 2.94 29.22
N ASP A 175 -11.93 2.45 29.87
CA ASP A 175 -10.70 2.03 29.18
C ASP A 175 -10.95 0.89 28.19
N ALA A 176 -11.75 -0.10 28.60
CA ALA A 176 -12.12 -1.23 27.75
C ALA A 176 -12.90 -0.80 26.51
N LEU A 177 -13.83 0.16 26.63
CA LEU A 177 -14.62 0.67 25.50
C LEU A 177 -13.75 1.43 24.49
N PHE A 178 -12.81 2.26 24.96
CA PHE A 178 -11.87 2.95 24.10
C PHE A 178 -10.94 1.96 23.36
N GLY A 179 -10.41 0.95 24.07
CA GLY A 179 -9.60 -0.10 23.47
C GLY A 179 -10.34 -0.88 22.38
N LEU A 180 -11.60 -1.24 22.64
CA LEU A 180 -12.46 -1.91 21.64
C LEU A 180 -12.72 -1.04 20.40
N GLY A 181 -13.07 0.23 20.61
CA GLY A 181 -13.38 1.16 19.52
C GLY A 181 -12.17 1.43 18.63
N ILE A 182 -11.00 1.66 19.22
CA ILE A 182 -9.77 1.92 18.47
C ILE A 182 -9.27 0.65 17.79
N GLY A 183 -9.33 -0.50 18.46
CA GLY A 183 -9.00 -1.78 17.83
C GLY A 183 -9.84 -2.05 16.57
N ALA A 184 -11.15 -1.79 16.62
CA ALA A 184 -12.03 -1.90 15.45
C ALA A 184 -11.65 -0.92 14.33
N TYR A 185 -11.33 0.34 14.66
CA TYR A 185 -10.88 1.35 13.70
C TYR A 185 -9.56 0.96 13.01
N ILE A 186 -8.61 0.43 13.77
CA ILE A 186 -7.31 -0.04 13.27
C ILE A 186 -7.51 -1.20 12.29
N ILE A 187 -8.33 -2.20 12.65
CA ILE A 187 -8.62 -3.34 11.78
C ILE A 187 -9.28 -2.88 10.47
N TYR A 188 -10.25 -1.97 10.55
CA TYR A 188 -10.89 -1.41 9.37
C TYR A 188 -9.89 -0.72 8.44
N SER A 189 -8.97 0.07 9.01
CA SER A 189 -7.94 0.77 8.24
C SER A 189 -6.92 -0.20 7.62
N ALA A 190 -6.54 -1.26 8.36
CA ALA A 190 -5.59 -2.26 7.88
C ALA A 190 -6.17 -3.12 6.75
N TYR A 191 -7.48 -3.40 6.80
CA TYR A 191 -8.19 -4.12 5.75
C TYR A 191 -8.05 -3.43 4.39
N GLU A 192 -8.17 -2.10 4.33
CA GLU A 192 -8.00 -1.34 3.08
C GLU A 192 -6.61 -1.57 2.45
N ILE A 193 -5.56 -1.55 3.28
CA ILE A 193 -4.17 -1.76 2.83
C ILE A 193 -3.94 -3.20 2.35
N ILE A 194 -4.49 -4.18 3.06
CA ILE A 194 -4.40 -5.59 2.65
C ILE A 194 -5.08 -5.79 1.30
N VAL A 195 -6.29 -5.25 1.12
CA VAL A 195 -7.03 -5.34 -0.14
C VAL A 195 -6.23 -4.70 -1.27
N GLU A 196 -5.74 -3.47 -1.07
CA GLU A 196 -4.92 -2.76 -2.07
C GLU A 196 -3.67 -3.57 -2.46
N GLY A 197 -2.96 -4.14 -1.48
CA GLY A 197 -1.80 -5.00 -1.74
C GLY A 197 -2.15 -6.29 -2.48
N VAL A 198 -3.23 -6.98 -2.10
CA VAL A 198 -3.70 -8.20 -2.79
C VAL A 198 -4.14 -7.89 -4.22
N GLU A 199 -4.81 -6.77 -4.44
CA GLU A 199 -5.24 -6.33 -5.77
C GLU A 199 -4.06 -6.07 -6.70
N ILE A 200 -2.98 -5.44 -6.21
CA ILE A 200 -1.73 -5.28 -6.97
C ILE A 200 -1.11 -6.65 -7.32
N LEU A 201 -1.13 -7.60 -6.37
CA LEU A 201 -0.57 -8.94 -6.61
C LEU A 201 -1.36 -9.72 -7.68
N LEU A 202 -2.68 -9.58 -7.68
CA LEU A 202 -3.61 -10.19 -8.61
C LEU A 202 -3.70 -9.49 -9.97
N ASP A 203 -2.88 -8.45 -10.21
CA ASP A 203 -2.90 -7.65 -11.43
C ASP A 203 -4.28 -7.01 -11.70
N LYS A 204 -4.90 -6.43 -10.66
CA LYS A 204 -6.11 -5.63 -10.82
C LYS A 204 -5.87 -4.51 -11.83
N ALA A 205 -6.90 -4.29 -12.65
CA ALA A 205 -6.91 -3.21 -13.64
C ALA A 205 -6.68 -1.84 -12.99
N LEU A 206 -6.14 -0.90 -13.77
CA LEU A 206 -6.01 0.49 -13.34
C LEU A 206 -7.39 1.10 -13.03
N ASP A 207 -7.39 2.25 -12.35
CA ASP A 207 -8.62 2.95 -12.04
C ASP A 207 -9.45 3.23 -13.29
N ARG A 208 -10.77 3.06 -13.18
CA ARG A 208 -11.70 3.17 -14.31
C ARG A 208 -11.57 4.51 -15.04
N THR A 209 -11.33 5.58 -14.30
CA THR A 209 -11.12 6.93 -14.85
C THR A 209 -9.87 7.01 -15.73
N LEU A 210 -8.79 6.34 -15.34
CA LEU A 210 -7.54 6.29 -16.11
C LEU A 210 -7.71 5.41 -17.36
N ILE A 211 -8.42 4.27 -17.22
CA ILE A 211 -8.78 3.42 -18.36
C ILE A 211 -9.58 4.22 -19.40
N GLU A 212 -10.63 4.93 -18.97
CA GLU A 212 -11.45 5.75 -19.89
C GLU A 212 -10.65 6.85 -20.59
N GLN A 213 -9.63 7.41 -19.93
CA GLN A 213 -8.71 8.36 -20.56
C GLN A 213 -7.81 7.69 -21.61
N ILE A 214 -7.30 6.48 -21.32
CA ILE A 214 -6.52 5.69 -22.27
C ILE A 214 -7.37 5.33 -23.50
N GLU A 215 -8.59 4.81 -23.29
CA GLU A 215 -9.55 4.50 -24.35
C GLU A 215 -9.81 5.72 -25.24
N LYS A 216 -10.03 6.89 -24.61
CA LYS A 216 -10.24 8.15 -25.33
C LYS A 216 -9.02 8.57 -26.15
N ILE A 217 -7.80 8.41 -25.64
CA ILE A 217 -6.57 8.71 -26.38
C ILE A 217 -6.49 7.86 -27.64
N ILE A 218 -6.70 6.54 -27.50
CA ILE A 218 -6.61 5.59 -28.61
C ILE A 218 -7.65 5.92 -29.68
N VAL A 219 -8.92 6.05 -29.30
CA VAL A 219 -10.04 6.31 -30.24
C VAL A 219 -9.96 7.70 -30.88
N SER A 220 -9.33 8.67 -30.22
CA SER A 220 -9.19 10.02 -30.78
C SER A 220 -8.13 10.13 -31.88
N HIS A 221 -7.29 9.11 -32.07
CA HIS A 221 -6.26 9.14 -33.10
C HIS A 221 -6.87 8.90 -34.49
N PRO A 222 -6.70 9.81 -35.46
CA PRO A 222 -7.44 9.77 -36.74
C PRO A 222 -7.11 8.57 -37.64
N GLU A 223 -5.95 7.94 -37.41
CA GLU A 223 -5.49 6.77 -38.17
C GLU A 223 -5.75 5.43 -37.48
N VAL A 224 -6.40 5.44 -36.30
CA VAL A 224 -6.84 4.23 -35.60
C VAL A 224 -8.30 3.96 -35.95
N ASN A 225 -8.59 2.78 -36.52
CA ASN A 225 -9.95 2.41 -36.90
C ASN A 225 -10.76 1.93 -35.70
N SER A 226 -10.17 1.05 -34.88
CA SER A 226 -10.73 0.55 -33.64
C SER A 226 -9.60 0.04 -32.74
N TYR A 227 -9.94 -0.35 -31.52
CA TYR A 227 -9.03 -1.02 -30.61
C TYR A 227 -9.79 -2.12 -29.87
N HIS A 228 -9.06 -3.10 -29.38
CA HIS A 228 -9.62 -4.18 -28.58
C HIS A 228 -8.57 -4.73 -27.62
N TRP A 229 -8.99 -5.65 -26.76
CA TRP A 229 -8.10 -6.36 -25.82
C TRP A 229 -7.26 -5.45 -24.91
N LEU A 230 -7.80 -4.29 -24.52
CA LEU A 230 -7.14 -3.37 -23.58
C LEU A 230 -7.05 -4.02 -22.19
N LYS A 231 -5.82 -4.32 -21.78
CA LYS A 231 -5.47 -4.84 -20.46
C LYS A 231 -4.56 -3.86 -19.77
N THR A 232 -4.88 -3.60 -18.50
CA THR A 232 -4.06 -2.72 -17.68
C THR A 232 -3.79 -3.39 -16.35
N ARG A 233 -2.66 -3.06 -15.73
CA ARG A 233 -2.29 -3.48 -14.37
C ARG A 233 -1.24 -2.53 -13.81
N THR A 234 -0.97 -2.60 -12.51
CA THR A 234 0.11 -1.84 -11.88
C THR A 234 0.90 -2.72 -10.91
N ASP A 235 2.19 -2.45 -10.76
CA ASP A 235 3.00 -3.01 -9.66
C ASP A 235 3.12 -2.04 -8.46
N GLY A 236 2.36 -0.93 -8.48
CA GLY A 236 2.39 0.15 -7.51
C GLY A 236 3.30 1.32 -7.93
N SER A 237 4.35 1.10 -8.71
CA SER A 237 5.26 2.17 -9.21
C SER A 237 5.22 2.34 -10.73
N THR A 238 4.83 1.28 -11.43
CA THR A 238 4.82 1.15 -12.88
C THR A 238 3.45 0.69 -13.33
N ASN A 239 2.85 1.42 -14.26
CA ASN A 239 1.63 1.02 -14.95
C ASN A 239 2.01 0.23 -16.19
N PHE A 240 1.31 -0.88 -16.41
CA PHE A 240 1.47 -1.73 -17.60
C PHE A 240 0.18 -1.66 -18.40
N VAL A 241 0.30 -1.41 -19.69
CA VAL A 241 -0.82 -1.28 -20.63
C VAL A 241 -0.53 -2.11 -21.86
N GLU A 242 -1.40 -3.04 -22.16
CA GLU A 242 -1.35 -3.89 -23.34
C GLU A 242 -2.66 -3.71 -24.10
N PHE A 243 -2.60 -3.52 -25.41
CA PHE A 243 -3.81 -3.35 -26.22
C PHE A 243 -3.55 -3.64 -27.68
N HIS A 244 -4.61 -3.94 -28.40
CA HIS A 244 -4.58 -4.19 -29.81
C HIS A 244 -5.16 -2.99 -30.55
N MET A 245 -4.44 -2.48 -31.55
CA MET A 245 -4.86 -1.37 -32.39
C MET A 245 -5.16 -1.86 -33.79
N VAL A 246 -6.38 -1.60 -34.26
CA VAL A 246 -6.78 -1.93 -35.62
C VAL A 246 -6.44 -0.76 -36.54
N LEU A 247 -5.56 -1.03 -37.49
CA LEU A 247 -5.04 -0.09 -38.48
C LEU A 247 -5.47 -0.53 -39.88
N ARG A 248 -5.18 0.30 -40.90
CA ARG A 248 -5.48 -0.07 -42.29
C ARG A 248 -4.54 -1.21 -42.76
N PRO A 249 -5.02 -2.22 -43.51
CA PRO A 249 -4.24 -3.41 -43.89
C PRO A 249 -2.91 -3.13 -44.62
N ASN A 250 -2.86 -2.10 -45.46
CA ASN A 250 -1.69 -1.79 -46.30
C ASN A 250 -0.82 -0.66 -45.71
N MET A 251 -0.89 -0.45 -44.40
CA MET A 251 -0.04 0.53 -43.70
C MET A 251 1.41 0.02 -43.64
N LEU A 252 2.38 0.91 -43.85
CA LEU A 252 3.77 0.57 -43.61
C LEU A 252 3.99 0.37 -42.10
N LEU A 253 4.77 -0.63 -41.71
CA LEU A 253 5.09 -0.86 -40.29
C LEU A 253 5.67 0.38 -39.61
N LEU A 254 6.44 1.19 -40.36
CA LEU A 254 6.97 2.46 -39.87
C LEU A 254 5.87 3.49 -39.54
N GLU A 255 4.79 3.52 -40.34
CA GLU A 255 3.64 4.38 -40.08
C GLU A 255 2.87 3.90 -38.85
N ALA A 256 2.66 2.59 -38.72
CA ALA A 256 2.01 1.98 -37.56
C ALA A 256 2.79 2.27 -36.26
N HIS A 257 4.13 2.15 -36.31
CA HIS A 257 5.00 2.47 -35.17
C HIS A 257 4.90 3.95 -34.77
N ARG A 258 4.89 4.88 -35.72
CA ARG A 258 4.70 6.31 -35.43
C ARG A 258 3.38 6.56 -34.69
N ILE A 259 2.30 5.89 -35.11
CA ILE A 259 0.98 6.01 -34.47
C ILE A 259 1.04 5.49 -33.03
N ALA A 260 1.70 4.35 -32.80
CA ALA A 260 1.96 3.86 -31.45
C ALA A 260 2.74 4.88 -30.61
N ASP A 261 3.87 5.40 -31.12
CA ASP A 261 4.69 6.37 -30.40
C ASP A 261 3.87 7.59 -29.95
N GLU A 262 3.00 8.11 -30.81
CA GLU A 262 2.12 9.25 -30.50
C GLU A 262 1.05 8.94 -29.45
N ILE A 263 0.54 7.71 -29.44
CA ILE A 263 -0.45 7.25 -28.45
C ILE A 263 0.24 6.97 -27.11
N GLU A 264 1.37 6.28 -27.13
CA GLU A 264 2.19 5.97 -25.96
C GLU A 264 2.61 7.24 -25.23
N ASP A 265 3.13 8.24 -25.94
CA ASP A 265 3.52 9.53 -25.35
C ASP A 265 2.34 10.26 -24.69
N LYS A 266 1.13 10.18 -25.27
CA LYS A 266 -0.09 10.74 -24.66
C LYS A 266 -0.52 9.96 -23.42
N ILE A 267 -0.44 8.63 -23.43
CA ILE A 267 -0.78 7.78 -22.28
C ILE A 267 0.19 8.05 -21.13
N MET A 268 1.49 8.13 -21.41
CA MET A 268 2.52 8.41 -20.40
C MET A 268 2.31 9.74 -19.68
N LYS A 269 1.70 10.72 -20.36
CA LYS A 269 1.40 12.05 -19.80
C LYS A 269 0.19 12.07 -18.86
N LEU A 270 -0.61 11.00 -18.80
CA LEU A 270 -1.76 10.92 -17.89
C LEU A 270 -1.34 10.91 -16.42
N ASP A 271 -0.23 10.24 -16.11
CA ASP A 271 0.36 10.23 -14.77
C ASP A 271 1.90 10.33 -14.86
N PRO A 272 2.45 11.56 -14.75
CA PRO A 272 3.89 11.80 -14.78
C PRO A 272 4.66 11.26 -13.55
N GLN A 273 3.97 10.85 -12.48
CA GLN A 273 4.60 10.32 -11.27
C GLN A 273 4.90 8.83 -11.38
N LYS A 274 4.22 8.12 -12.29
CA LYS A 274 4.38 6.68 -12.52
C LYS A 274 5.26 6.41 -13.72
N ARG A 275 5.94 5.27 -13.70
CA ARG A 275 6.54 4.70 -14.91
C ARG A 275 5.46 4.00 -15.73
N TRP A 276 5.70 3.88 -17.03
CA TRP A 276 4.77 3.24 -17.95
C TRP A 276 5.52 2.22 -18.79
N VAL A 277 4.92 1.04 -18.94
CA VAL A 277 5.32 0.02 -19.92
C VAL A 277 4.09 -0.22 -20.77
N ILE A 278 4.18 0.16 -22.05
CA ILE A 278 3.07 0.09 -22.97
C ILE A 278 3.47 -0.87 -24.09
N THR A 279 2.56 -1.77 -24.47
CA THR A 279 2.83 -2.78 -25.49
C THR A 279 1.62 -2.88 -26.42
N PRO A 280 1.63 -2.11 -27.52
CA PRO A 280 0.61 -2.21 -28.54
C PRO A 280 0.86 -3.40 -29.46
N HIS A 281 -0.22 -4.08 -29.84
CA HIS A 281 -0.26 -5.02 -30.95
C HIS A 281 -0.93 -4.33 -32.15
N PHE A 282 -0.41 -4.56 -33.36
CA PHE A 282 -0.90 -3.91 -34.58
C PHE A 282 -1.70 -4.89 -35.43
N ASP A 283 -3.00 -4.67 -35.53
CA ASP A 283 -3.90 -5.56 -36.26
C ASP A 283 -4.37 -4.90 -37.57
N PRO A 284 -4.32 -5.62 -38.71
CA PRO A 284 -4.78 -5.10 -40.00
C PRO A 284 -6.30 -5.10 -40.15
N TYR A 285 -7.03 -5.80 -39.27
CA TYR A 285 -8.48 -5.87 -39.17
C TYR A 285 -8.85 -6.22 -37.72
N ASP A 286 -10.12 -6.12 -37.35
CA ASP A 286 -10.58 -6.50 -36.01
C ASP A 286 -10.62 -8.03 -35.89
N ASP A 287 -9.68 -8.61 -35.15
CA ASP A 287 -9.55 -10.04 -34.89
C ASP A 287 -9.85 -10.41 -33.42
N SER A 288 -10.63 -9.59 -32.72
CA SER A 288 -11.00 -9.79 -31.32
C SER A 288 -11.56 -11.19 -30.99
N ASP A 289 -12.36 -11.76 -31.90
CA ASP A 289 -12.87 -13.14 -31.80
C ASP A 289 -11.73 -14.18 -31.70
N MET A 290 -10.59 -13.94 -32.35
CA MET A 290 -9.42 -14.82 -32.30
C MET A 290 -8.78 -14.78 -30.91
N ASN A 291 -8.64 -13.59 -30.29
CA ASN A 291 -8.09 -13.49 -28.94
C ASN A 291 -8.99 -14.17 -27.92
N GLU A 292 -10.32 -14.02 -28.05
CA GLU A 292 -11.29 -14.73 -27.20
C GLU A 292 -11.16 -16.25 -27.34
N ALA A 293 -11.03 -16.76 -28.58
CA ALA A 293 -10.81 -18.18 -28.80
C ALA A 293 -9.52 -18.68 -28.17
N MET A 294 -8.39 -17.97 -28.34
CA MET A 294 -7.11 -18.36 -27.72
C MET A 294 -7.22 -18.39 -26.19
N LEU A 295 -7.82 -17.36 -25.59
CA LEU A 295 -7.97 -17.26 -24.13
C LEU A 295 -8.79 -18.44 -23.58
N HIS A 296 -9.79 -18.90 -24.32
CA HIS A 296 -10.66 -20.02 -23.92
C HIS A 296 -10.21 -21.38 -24.47
N GLY A 297 -9.03 -21.46 -25.09
CA GLY A 297 -8.48 -22.72 -25.63
C GLY A 297 -9.27 -23.30 -26.80
N LYS A 298 -10.00 -22.48 -27.56
CA LYS A 298 -10.76 -22.90 -28.74
C LYS A 298 -9.86 -22.94 -29.99
N PRO A 299 -10.03 -23.93 -30.89
CA PRO A 299 -9.26 -23.99 -32.13
C PRO A 299 -9.54 -22.81 -33.06
N LEU A 300 -8.49 -22.11 -33.51
CA LEU A 300 -8.60 -20.95 -34.41
C LEU A 300 -9.12 -21.31 -35.81
N VAL A 301 -8.97 -22.57 -36.22
CA VAL A 301 -9.42 -23.08 -37.53
C VAL A 301 -10.95 -22.98 -37.69
N GLU A 302 -11.71 -22.96 -36.59
CA GLU A 302 -13.16 -22.81 -36.62
C GLU A 302 -13.61 -21.36 -36.87
N LEU A 303 -12.75 -20.38 -36.57
CA LEU A 303 -13.03 -18.94 -36.77
C LEU A 303 -12.60 -18.43 -38.14
N ALA A 304 -11.49 -18.95 -38.69
CA ALA A 304 -10.97 -18.53 -40.00
C ALA A 304 -11.99 -18.70 -41.14
N LYS A 305 -12.92 -19.66 -41.01
CA LYS A 305 -14.00 -19.88 -41.98
C LYS A 305 -15.02 -18.74 -42.08
N ARG A 306 -15.10 -17.85 -41.08
CA ARG A 306 -16.04 -16.72 -41.06
C ARG A 306 -15.51 -15.45 -41.73
N VAL A 307 -14.19 -15.34 -41.93
CA VAL A 307 -13.56 -14.17 -42.56
C VAL A 307 -13.54 -14.29 -44.09
N GLU A 308 -13.75 -15.50 -44.61
CA GLU A 308 -13.83 -15.80 -46.06
C GLU A 308 -15.27 -15.73 -46.63
N GLU A 309 -16.30 -15.54 -45.79
CA GLU A 309 -17.71 -15.35 -46.18
C GLU A 309 -18.11 -13.86 -46.16
#